data_AF-A0A0U3R630-F1
#
_entry.id   AF-A0A0U3R630-F1
#
_cell.length_a   1.000
_cell.length_b   1.000
_cell.length_c   1.000
_cell.angle_alpha   90.00
_cell.angle_beta   90.00
_cell.angle_gamma   90.00
#
_symmetry.space_group_name_H-M   'P 1'
#
loop_
_entity.id
_entity.type
_entity.pdbx_description
1 polymer ?
#
loop_
_entity_poly.entity_id
_entity_poly.type
_entity_poly.pdbx_seq_one_letter_code
_entity_poly.pdbx_strand_id
1 'polypeptide(L)' 'MTSNQPQETAETPLLNVTRGNPTAEELAAVTAVVLALQSGGSEESAKTPTRQWARRAQLNLPPRPGAGSWRRSGR' A
#
# COMPACT_ATOMS: atom_id res chain seq x y z
N MET A 1 18.57 -41.91 -5.68
CA MET A 1 17.42 -41.14 -5.18
C MET A 1 17.72 -39.66 -5.36
N THR A 2 17.18 -39.00 -6.38
CA THR A 2 17.29 -37.54 -6.56
C THR A 2 16.01 -36.91 -6.03
N SER A 3 16.15 -36.08 -5.00
CA SER A 3 15.05 -35.41 -4.32
C SER A 3 14.36 -34.41 -5.24
N ASN A 4 13.06 -34.60 -5.42
CA ASN A 4 12.16 -33.66 -6.10
C ASN A 4 11.81 -32.53 -5.12
N GLN A 5 12.44 -31.36 -5.25
CA GLN A 5 11.97 -30.15 -4.59
C GLN A 5 10.94 -29.48 -5.51
N PRO A 6 9.69 -29.27 -5.07
CA PRO A 6 8.69 -28.58 -5.87
C PRO A 6 9.20 -27.17 -6.19
N GLN A 7 9.29 -26.88 -7.48
CA GLN A 7 9.67 -25.58 -8.00
C GLN A 7 8.51 -24.62 -7.73
N GLU A 8 8.65 -23.78 -6.71
CA GLU A 8 7.71 -22.72 -6.39
C GLU A 8 7.82 -21.65 -7.49
N THR A 9 6.79 -21.56 -8.33
CA THR A 9 6.67 -20.53 -9.37
C THR A 9 6.79 -19.17 -8.69
N ALA A 10 7.81 -18.39 -9.05
CA ALA A 10 8.07 -17.08 -8.46
C ALA A 10 6.98 -16.08 -8.89
N GLU A 11 5.83 -16.14 -8.23
CA GLU A 11 4.78 -15.13 -8.31
C GLU A 11 5.28 -13.88 -7.59
N THR A 12 5.09 -12.70 -8.20
CA THR A 12 5.42 -11.43 -7.57
C THR A 12 4.62 -11.29 -6.27
N PRO A 13 5.27 -11.04 -5.11
CA PRO A 13 4.60 -11.01 -3.83
C PRO A 13 3.61 -9.85 -3.77
N LEU A 14 2.39 -10.10 -3.28
CA LEU A 14 1.34 -9.09 -3.16
C LEU A 14 1.72 -7.95 -2.19
N LEU A 15 2.46 -8.28 -1.13
CA LEU A 15 2.93 -7.34 -0.10
C LEU A 15 4.38 -7.66 0.26
N ASN A 16 5.19 -6.62 0.54
CA ASN A 16 6.59 -6.76 0.97
C ASN A 16 6.85 -5.97 2.26
N VAL A 17 7.44 -6.62 3.27
CA VAL A 17 7.83 -6.01 4.55
C VAL A 17 9.25 -5.45 4.41
N THR A 18 9.36 -4.13 4.29
CA THR A 18 10.67 -3.46 4.09
C THR A 18 11.47 -3.25 5.37
N ARG A 19 10.83 -3.38 6.55
CA ARG A 19 11.46 -3.20 7.86
C ARG A 19 10.69 -3.95 8.95
N GLY A 20 11.41 -4.51 9.91
CA GLY A 20 10.85 -5.22 11.07
C GLY A 20 10.68 -6.72 10.81
N ASN A 21 10.24 -7.46 11.83
CA ASN A 21 9.91 -8.88 11.74
C ASN A 21 8.54 -9.12 12.41
N PRO A 22 7.43 -8.77 11.72
CA PRO A 22 6.09 -8.89 12.29
C PRO A 22 5.74 -10.36 12.55
N THR A 23 4.90 -10.60 13.56
CA THR A 23 4.36 -11.94 13.76
C THR A 23 3.34 -12.27 12.65
N ALA A 24 3.02 -13.56 12.50
CA ALA A 24 2.04 -14.00 11.51
C ALA A 24 0.65 -13.36 11.75
N GLU A 25 0.30 -13.17 13.02
CA GLU A 25 -0.97 -12.58 13.45
C GLU A 25 -1.05 -11.10 13.07
N GLU A 26 0.05 -10.35 13.27
CA GLU A 26 0.12 -8.94 12.88
C GLU A 26 -0.01 -8.75 11.37
N LEU A 27 0.67 -9.61 10.60
CA LEU A 27 0.60 -9.58 9.13
C LEU A 27 -0.81 -9.94 8.63
N ALA A 28 -1.45 -10.93 9.25
CA ALA A 28 -2.84 -11.31 8.95
C ALA A 28 -3.81 -10.17 9.26
N ALA A 29 -3.64 -9.48 10.40
CA ALA A 29 -4.49 -8.36 10.79
C ALA A 29 -4.43 -7.21 9.78
N VAL A 30 -3.23 -6.81 9.35
CA VAL A 30 -3.06 -5.75 8.34
C VAL A 30 -3.71 -6.15 7.02
N THR A 31 -3.51 -7.40 6.59
CA THR A 31 -4.10 -7.91 5.35
C THR A 31 -5.63 -7.91 5.40
N ALA A 32 -6.22 -8.34 6.52
CA ALA A 32 -7.65 -8.30 6.72
C ALA A 32 -8.22 -6.88 6.63
N VAL A 33 -7.54 -5.88 7.19
CA VAL A 33 -7.93 -4.46 7.08
C VAL A 33 -7.90 -3.98 5.63
N VAL A 34 -6.86 -4.32 4.87
CA VAL A 34 -6.76 -3.96 3.43
C VAL A 34 -7.91 -4.56 2.64
N LEU A 35 -8.22 -5.84 2.87
CA LEU A 35 -9.35 -6.51 2.22
C LEU A 35 -10.69 -5.87 2.58
N ALA A 36 -10.89 -5.53 3.86
CA ALA A 36 -12.10 -4.86 4.33
C ALA A 36 -12.28 -3.48 3.65
N LEU A 37 -11.21 -2.69 3.54
CA LEU A 37 -11.23 -1.41 2.82
C LEU A 37 -11.56 -1.58 1.34
N GLN A 38 -11.10 -2.66 0.70
CA GLN A 38 -11.40 -2.95 -0.70
C GLN A 38 -12.87 -3.36 -0.91
N SER A 39 -13.49 -4.02 0.08
CA SER A 39 -14.91 -4.41 0.06
C SER A 39 -15.88 -3.27 0.38
N GLY A 40 -15.41 -2.17 0.95
CA GLY A 40 -16.20 -0.98 1.26
C GLY A 40 -16.55 -0.19 0.00
N GLY A 41 -17.61 -0.60 -0.70
CA GLY A 41 -18.12 0.06 -1.90
C GLY A 41 -18.48 1.53 -1.66
N SER A 42 -17.77 2.42 -2.35
CA SER A 42 -18.17 3.75 -2.82
C SER A 42 -19.24 4.51 -1.99
N GLU A 43 -18.91 4.96 -0.79
CA GLU A 43 -19.55 6.16 -0.24
C GLU A 43 -18.75 7.40 -0.64
N GLU A 44 -19.31 8.12 -1.62
CA GLU A 44 -19.03 9.49 -2.05
C GLU A 44 -17.54 9.87 -2.18
N SER A 45 -16.92 9.53 -3.31
CA SER A 45 -15.67 10.19 -3.70
C SER A 45 -15.95 11.67 -4.04
N ALA A 46 -15.80 12.55 -3.06
CA ALA A 46 -15.62 13.97 -3.35
C ALA A 46 -14.46 14.11 -4.35
N LYS A 47 -14.78 14.66 -5.53
CA LYS A 47 -13.90 14.83 -6.70
C LYS A 47 -12.49 15.33 -6.31
N THR A 48 -11.48 14.67 -6.85
CA THR A 48 -10.08 14.69 -6.41
C THR A 48 -9.33 16.01 -6.67
N PRO A 49 -8.40 16.43 -5.78
CA PRO A 49 -7.32 17.36 -6.12
C PRO A 49 -6.07 16.61 -6.64
N THR A 50 -6.21 15.63 -7.55
CA THR A 50 -5.06 14.88 -8.12
C THR A 50 -4.04 15.79 -8.80
N ARG A 51 -4.53 16.87 -9.44
CA ARG A 51 -3.68 17.84 -10.15
C ARG A 51 -2.65 18.53 -9.25
N GLN A 52 -2.94 18.69 -7.96
CA GLN A 52 -2.04 19.42 -7.06
C GLN A 52 -0.80 18.59 -6.70
N TRP A 53 -0.95 17.29 -6.46
CA TRP A 53 0.16 16.40 -6.17
C TRP A 53 1.05 16.17 -7.39
N ALA A 54 0.44 15.81 -8.54
CA ALA A 54 1.18 15.53 -9.77
C ALA A 54 2.05 16.74 -10.20
N ARG A 55 1.49 17.95 -10.10
CA ARG A 55 2.23 19.20 -10.35
C ARG A 55 3.41 19.39 -9.38
N ARG A 56 3.24 19.06 -8.09
CA ARG A 56 4.31 19.21 -7.10
C ARG A 56 5.44 18.20 -7.29
N ALA A 57 5.10 16.97 -7.67
CA ALA A 57 6.08 15.95 -8.02
C ALA A 57 6.91 16.35 -9.25
N GLN A 58 6.24 16.83 -10.32
CA GLN A 58 6.91 17.35 -11.53
C GLN A 58 7.88 18.51 -11.23
N LEU A 59 7.56 19.31 -10.23
CA LEU A 59 8.35 20.46 -9.83
C LEU A 59 9.34 20.16 -8.69
N ASN A 60 9.47 18.89 -8.27
CA ASN A 60 10.34 18.46 -7.16
C ASN A 60 10.16 19.28 -5.87
N LEU A 61 8.93 19.70 -5.56
CA LEU A 61 8.69 20.49 -4.34
C LEU A 61 8.82 19.62 -3.09
N PRO A 62 9.45 20.14 -2.01
CA PRO A 62 9.50 19.42 -0.74
C PRO A 62 8.07 19.18 -0.20
N PRO A 63 7.83 18.07 0.50
CA PRO A 63 6.54 17.82 1.14
C PRO A 63 6.25 18.94 2.15
N ARG A 64 5.03 19.47 2.18
CA ARG A 64 4.65 20.46 3.21
C ARG A 64 4.45 19.71 4.53
N PRO A 65 5.29 19.95 5.56
CA PRO A 65 5.03 19.38 6.88
C PRO A 65 3.71 19.93 7.42
N GLY A 66 2.98 19.10 8.17
CA GLY A 66 1.71 19.49 8.77
C GLY A 66 0.75 18.32 8.98
N ALA A 67 -0.18 18.48 9.91
CA ALA A 67 -1.23 17.51 10.18
C ALA A 67 -2.02 17.20 8.90
N GLY A 68 -2.24 15.92 8.61
CA GLY A 68 -2.93 15.49 7.40
C GLY A 68 -2.12 15.58 6.10
N SER A 69 -0.82 15.89 6.15
CA SER A 69 0.07 15.82 4.98
C SER A 69 0.11 14.43 4.34
N TRP A 70 0.17 13.37 5.16
CA TRP A 70 0.20 11.99 4.66
C TRP A 70 -1.12 11.53 4.03
N ARG A 71 -2.26 12.08 4.48
CA ARG A 71 -3.58 11.82 3.87
C ARG A 71 -3.68 12.29 2.42
N ARG A 72 -2.81 13.22 2.01
CA ARG A 72 -2.72 13.74 0.63
C ARG A 72 -1.83 12.90 -0.29
N SER A 73 -1.13 11.88 0.23
CA SER A 73 -0.24 11.01 -0.55
C SER A 73 -0.89 9.71 -1.03
N GLY A 74 -2.06 9.33 -0.49
CA GLY A 74 -2.70 8.03 -0.73
C GLY A 74 -4.04 8.09 -1.46
N ARG A 75 -4.36 9.19 -2.16
CA ARG A 75 -5.58 9.35 -2.96
C ARG A 75 -5.26 9.79 -4.38
#